data_AF-A0A2K6ABU3-F1
#
_entry.id   AF-A0A2K6ABU3-F1
#
_cell.length_a   1.000
_cell.length_b   1.000
_cell.length_c   1.000
_cell.angle_alpha   90.00
_cell.angle_beta   90.00
_cell.angle_gamma   90.00
#
_symmetry.space_group_name_H-M   'P 1'
#
loop_
_entity.id
_entity.type
_entity.pdbx_description
1 polymer ?
#
loop_
_entity_poly.entity_id
_entity_poly.type
_entity_poly.pdbx_seq_one_letter_code
_entity_poly.pdbx_strand_id
1 'polypeptide(L)'
;MSHPDYRMNLRPLGTPRGVSTVAGPHDIGASPGDKKSKNKSTRGKKKSIFETYMFKEDVSEGLKRGTLIQGVLRINPKKFHEAFIPSPDGDRDIFIDGVVARNRALNGDLVVVKLLPEEQWKVVKPENNDKETEAAYESDIPEELCGRHLPQQSLKSYNDSPDVIIEAQFDGSDSEDGHGITQNVLVDDVKKLSVCVSEKGREDGDAPVTKDETTCISQDTRALLEKSLQRSAKVVYILEKKHSRAATGFLKLLADKNSELFRKYALFSPSDHRVPRIYVPLKDCPQDFVARPKDYANTLFICRIVDWKEDCNFALGQLAKSLGQAGEIEPETEGILTEYGVDFSDFSSEVLECLPQGLPWTIPPEEFSKRRDLRKDCIFTIDPSTARDLDDALSCKPLADGNFEVGVHIADVSYFVPEGSDLDKVAAERATSVYLVQKVVPMLPRLLCEELCSLNPMSDKLTFSVIWTLTPEGKILDEWFGRTIICSCTKLSYEHAQSMIESPTEKIPAKELPPISPEHSSEEVHQANADKDGAAHLQASHSPSAEDAEAQPSTEERPPETQGVCDRDPDTQLLNQQSRVLEAKPQKEQATQLQV
;
A
#
# COMPACT_ATOMS: atom_id res chain seq x y z
N MET A 1 43.71 -14.03 30.12
CA MET A 1 44.71 -13.94 29.04
C MET A 1 44.29 -12.81 28.09
N SER A 2 44.88 -11.64 28.31
CA SER A 2 45.28 -10.59 27.36
C SER A 2 44.63 -10.47 25.96
N HIS A 3 43.68 -9.53 25.82
CA HIS A 3 43.53 -8.37 24.88
C HIS A 3 43.79 -8.48 23.34
N PRO A 4 43.30 -7.52 22.49
CA PRO A 4 42.33 -6.42 22.70
C PRO A 4 41.33 -6.10 21.54
N ASP A 5 40.38 -5.22 21.87
CA ASP A 5 39.49 -4.43 21.01
C ASP A 5 40.19 -3.54 19.97
N TYR A 6 39.51 -3.27 18.85
CA TYR A 6 39.84 -2.17 17.94
C TYR A 6 38.58 -1.42 17.46
N ARG A 7 38.44 -0.18 17.94
CA ARG A 7 37.49 0.84 17.51
C ARG A 7 38.32 1.92 16.80
N MET A 8 37.97 2.30 15.57
CA MET A 8 38.65 3.41 14.87
C MET A 8 37.65 4.41 14.28
N ASN A 9 37.77 5.63 14.78
CA ASN A 9 37.08 6.85 14.36
C ASN A 9 37.68 7.42 13.06
N LEU A 10 36.83 8.01 12.22
CA LEU A 10 37.20 8.77 11.03
C LEU A 10 37.31 10.27 11.34
N ARG A 11 38.44 10.91 10.98
CA ARG A 11 38.55 12.34 10.65
C ARG A 11 39.67 12.61 9.64
N PRO A 12 39.62 13.72 8.86
CA PRO A 12 40.26 13.83 7.55
C PRO A 12 41.57 14.65 7.54
N LEU A 13 42.52 14.27 6.68
CA LEU A 13 43.67 15.09 6.25
C LEU A 13 43.41 15.53 4.80
N GLY A 14 43.67 16.76 4.33
CA GLY A 14 44.72 17.72 4.71
C GLY A 14 45.70 17.85 3.53
N THR A 15 45.65 18.98 2.83
CA THR A 15 46.52 19.36 1.70
C THR A 15 47.99 19.56 2.11
N PRO A 16 48.95 19.50 1.15
CA PRO A 16 50.22 20.18 1.33
C PRO A 16 50.56 21.18 0.21
N ARG A 17 51.00 22.38 0.64
CA ARG A 17 51.81 23.36 -0.10
C ARG A 17 53.22 23.40 0.52
N GLY A 18 54.24 23.67 -0.30
CA GLY A 18 55.61 24.06 0.10
C GLY A 18 56.58 23.98 -1.10
N VAL A 19 56.89 25.05 -1.86
CA VAL A 19 57.97 26.08 -1.70
C VAL A 19 59.38 25.47 -1.89
N SER A 20 60.38 25.97 -2.64
CA SER A 20 60.67 27.08 -3.59
C SER A 20 62.12 26.87 -4.10
N THR A 21 62.50 27.33 -5.31
CA THR A 21 63.77 28.11 -5.57
C THR A 21 63.94 28.57 -7.04
N VAL A 22 63.85 29.89 -7.23
CA VAL A 22 64.67 30.87 -8.01
C VAL A 22 65.37 30.49 -9.34
N ALA A 23 64.99 31.18 -10.44
CA ALA A 23 65.84 32.09 -11.27
C ALA A 23 65.14 32.49 -12.60
N GLY A 24 65.13 33.78 -12.98
CA GLY A 24 64.75 34.29 -14.34
C GLY A 24 66.00 34.84 -15.08
N PRO A 25 65.91 35.69 -16.14
CA PRO A 25 64.78 36.10 -17.01
C PRO A 25 65.15 36.17 -18.55
N HIS A 26 64.26 36.76 -19.38
CA HIS A 26 64.36 37.11 -20.83
C HIS A 26 64.03 35.96 -21.82
N ASP A 27 63.32 36.11 -22.96
CA ASP A 27 63.04 37.26 -23.82
C ASP A 27 61.86 36.98 -24.80
N ILE A 28 61.46 38.03 -25.52
CA ILE A 28 60.35 38.24 -26.48
C ILE A 28 60.29 37.23 -27.67
N GLY A 29 59.08 36.91 -28.17
CA GLY A 29 58.92 36.49 -29.58
C GLY A 29 57.67 35.70 -30.01
N ALA A 30 56.70 36.42 -30.60
CA ALA A 30 55.88 36.08 -31.79
C ALA A 30 55.13 34.73 -31.95
N SER A 31 53.80 34.81 -32.14
CA SER A 31 53.00 33.86 -32.94
C SER A 31 53.45 33.86 -34.42
N PRO A 32 53.23 32.78 -35.21
CA PRO A 32 51.93 32.54 -35.84
C PRO A 32 51.57 31.07 -36.11
N GLY A 33 50.29 30.81 -36.44
CA GLY A 33 49.97 29.81 -37.47
C GLY A 33 48.93 28.75 -37.11
N ASP A 34 47.72 28.98 -37.57
CA ASP A 34 46.59 28.06 -37.75
C ASP A 34 46.95 26.60 -38.11
N LYS A 35 46.27 25.65 -37.46
CA LYS A 35 45.72 24.43 -38.09
C LYS A 35 44.48 23.97 -37.31
N LYS A 36 43.31 24.37 -37.81
CA LYS A 36 42.01 23.75 -37.51
C LYS A 36 42.07 22.26 -37.88
N SER A 37 41.98 21.36 -36.90
CA SER A 37 41.47 20.01 -37.11
C SER A 37 40.10 19.89 -36.43
N LYS A 38 39.04 20.06 -37.24
CA LYS A 38 37.68 19.67 -36.87
C LYS A 38 37.61 18.14 -36.87
N ASN A 39 37.95 17.49 -35.77
CA ASN A 39 37.48 16.12 -35.51
C ASN A 39 36.14 16.20 -34.78
N LYS A 40 35.08 16.28 -35.58
CA LYS A 40 33.70 16.08 -35.13
C LYS A 40 33.56 14.60 -34.82
N SER A 41 33.80 14.19 -33.58
CA SER A 41 33.46 12.85 -33.11
C SER A 41 31.94 12.78 -32.93
N THR A 42 31.21 12.53 -34.02
CA THR A 42 29.84 12.03 -33.95
C THR A 42 29.88 10.59 -33.43
N ARG A 43 30.08 10.45 -32.12
CA ARG A 43 29.77 9.23 -31.38
C ARG A 43 28.24 9.17 -31.38
N GLY A 44 27.66 8.23 -32.12
CA GLY A 44 26.20 8.08 -32.20
C GLY A 44 25.60 8.06 -30.80
N LYS A 45 24.83 9.10 -30.45
CA LYS A 45 24.07 9.11 -29.20
C LYS A 45 23.00 8.02 -29.35
N LYS A 46 23.01 7.03 -28.45
CA LYS A 46 21.90 6.07 -28.35
C LYS A 46 20.61 6.87 -28.19
N LYS A 47 19.57 6.52 -28.95
CA LYS A 47 18.25 7.17 -28.83
C LYS A 47 17.69 6.83 -27.44
N SER A 48 17.30 7.86 -26.69
CA SER A 48 16.65 7.68 -25.38
C SER A 48 15.27 7.06 -25.57
N ILE A 49 14.94 6.05 -24.75
CA ILE A 49 13.63 5.39 -24.74
C ILE A 49 12.64 6.23 -23.92
N PHE A 50 13.11 6.74 -22.77
CA PHE A 50 12.33 7.56 -21.87
C PHE A 50 12.66 9.04 -22.04
N GLU A 51 11.69 9.89 -21.73
CA GLU A 51 11.90 11.34 -21.70
C GLU A 51 12.75 11.73 -20.48
N THR A 52 13.72 12.62 -20.68
CA THR A 52 14.50 13.19 -19.59
C THR A 52 13.56 13.96 -18.65
N TYR A 53 13.74 13.80 -17.34
CA TYR A 53 12.94 14.55 -16.36
C TYR A 53 13.18 16.05 -16.48
N MET A 54 12.15 16.84 -16.18
CA MET A 54 12.27 18.31 -16.12
C MET A 54 13.15 18.76 -14.95
N PHE A 55 13.65 19.99 -15.03
CA PHE A 55 14.36 20.61 -13.93
C PHE A 55 13.41 20.97 -12.79
N LYS A 56 13.92 20.98 -11.55
CA LYS A 56 13.13 21.18 -10.34
C LYS A 56 12.46 22.57 -10.34
N GLU A 57 13.13 23.56 -10.90
CA GLU A 57 12.67 24.93 -11.04
C GLU A 57 11.43 24.99 -11.95
N ASP A 58 11.50 24.38 -13.13
CA ASP A 58 10.40 24.31 -14.10
C ASP A 58 9.19 23.55 -13.53
N VAL A 59 9.45 22.48 -12.77
CA VAL A 59 8.41 21.71 -12.07
C VAL A 59 7.71 22.60 -11.04
N SER A 60 8.47 23.32 -10.22
CA SER A 60 7.92 24.21 -9.20
C SER A 60 7.08 25.34 -9.82
N GLU A 61 7.57 25.95 -10.89
CA GLU A 61 6.82 26.98 -11.61
C GLU A 61 5.56 26.42 -12.28
N GLY A 62 5.65 25.25 -12.91
CA GLY A 62 4.51 24.63 -13.58
C GLY A 62 3.40 24.22 -12.62
N LEU A 63 3.76 23.72 -11.43
CA LEU A 63 2.79 23.44 -10.35
C LEU A 63 2.12 24.73 -9.86
N LYS A 64 2.89 25.82 -9.64
CA LYS A 64 2.34 27.12 -9.22
C LYS A 64 1.40 27.75 -10.26
N ARG A 65 1.68 27.55 -11.55
CA ARG A 65 0.85 28.06 -12.66
C ARG A 65 -0.35 27.14 -12.97
N GLY A 66 -0.43 25.95 -12.37
CA GLY A 66 -1.45 24.95 -12.69
C GLY A 66 -1.28 24.28 -14.05
N THR A 67 -0.12 24.42 -14.71
CA THR A 67 0.17 23.76 -15.99
C THR A 67 0.68 22.33 -15.80
N LEU A 68 1.06 21.98 -14.58
CA LEU A 68 1.43 20.64 -14.15
C LEU A 68 0.54 20.21 -13.00
N ILE A 69 0.35 18.89 -12.88
CA ILE A 69 -0.48 18.28 -11.84
C ILE A 69 0.39 17.31 -11.06
N GLN A 70 0.31 17.36 -9.73
CA GLN A 70 0.95 16.37 -8.86
C GLN A 70 -0.09 15.35 -8.37
N GLY A 71 0.34 14.10 -8.17
CA GLY A 71 -0.53 13.06 -7.64
C GLY A 71 0.22 11.77 -7.35
N VAL A 72 -0.37 10.90 -6.53
CA VAL A 72 0.18 9.58 -6.23
C VAL A 72 -0.12 8.64 -7.39
N LEU A 73 0.92 8.01 -7.94
CA LEU A 73 0.80 7.11 -9.06
C LEU A 73 0.27 5.74 -8.64
N ARG A 74 -0.77 5.25 -9.32
CA ARG A 74 -1.31 3.90 -9.17
C ARG A 74 -1.17 3.15 -10.48
N ILE A 75 -0.48 2.01 -10.46
CA ILE A 75 -0.29 1.16 -11.64
C ILE A 75 -1.29 0.00 -11.58
N ASN A 76 -2.00 -0.27 -12.68
CA ASN A 76 -2.92 -1.39 -12.75
C ASN A 76 -2.14 -2.72 -12.68
N PRO A 77 -2.39 -3.58 -11.66
CA PRO A 77 -1.64 -4.83 -11.51
C PRO A 77 -1.94 -5.87 -12.59
N LYS A 78 -3.13 -5.85 -13.20
CA LYS A 78 -3.51 -6.77 -14.29
C LYS A 78 -3.03 -6.29 -15.65
N LYS A 79 -2.95 -4.97 -15.84
CA LYS A 79 -2.51 -4.32 -17.07
C LYS A 79 -1.46 -3.27 -16.74
N PHE A 80 -0.22 -3.67 -16.49
CA PHE A 80 0.84 -2.77 -16.04
C PHE A 80 1.18 -1.62 -17.01
N HIS A 81 0.69 -1.65 -18.25
CA HIS A 81 0.76 -0.54 -19.19
C HIS A 81 -0.18 0.61 -18.83
N GLU A 82 -1.23 0.36 -18.04
CA GLU A 82 -2.19 1.37 -17.60
C GLU A 82 -1.81 1.87 -16.20
N ALA A 83 -1.69 3.19 -16.04
CA ALA A 83 -1.49 3.82 -14.75
C ALA A 83 -2.36 5.08 -14.61
N PHE A 84 -2.53 5.53 -13.37
CA PHE A 84 -3.46 6.58 -13.00
C PHE A 84 -2.89 7.48 -11.91
N ILE A 85 -3.30 8.75 -11.90
CA ILE A 85 -3.14 9.63 -10.76
C ILE A 85 -4.51 10.24 -10.40
N PRO A 86 -4.77 10.57 -9.12
CA PRO A 86 -6.00 11.26 -8.74
C PRO A 86 -6.08 12.64 -9.40
N SER A 87 -7.29 13.03 -9.80
CA SER A 87 -7.55 14.39 -10.30
C SER A 87 -7.65 15.37 -9.13
N PRO A 88 -6.99 16.55 -9.16
CA PRO A 88 -7.14 17.58 -8.13
C PRO A 88 -8.59 18.07 -7.97
N ASP A 89 -9.37 18.00 -9.04
CA ASP A 89 -10.73 18.53 -9.11
C ASP A 89 -11.78 17.56 -8.51
N GLY A 90 -11.37 16.38 -8.06
CA GLY A 90 -12.27 15.32 -7.56
C GLY A 90 -12.99 14.53 -8.66
N ASP A 91 -12.73 14.88 -9.93
CA ASP A 91 -13.19 14.14 -11.11
C ASP A 91 -12.51 12.78 -11.27
N ARG A 92 -12.85 12.08 -12.37
CA ARG A 92 -12.17 10.84 -12.81
C ARG A 92 -10.65 11.00 -12.82
N ASP A 93 -9.96 9.97 -12.33
CA ASP A 93 -8.50 9.87 -12.37
C ASP A 93 -7.92 10.16 -13.77
N ILE A 94 -6.76 10.81 -13.78
CA ILE A 94 -6.00 11.11 -15.00
C ILE A 94 -5.26 9.85 -15.43
N PHE A 95 -5.46 9.46 -16.68
CA PHE A 95 -4.88 8.25 -17.28
C PHE A 95 -3.44 8.50 -17.76
N ILE A 96 -2.57 7.52 -17.55
CA ILE A 96 -1.20 7.48 -18.04
C ILE A 96 -1.06 6.25 -18.95
N ASP A 97 -0.93 6.50 -20.25
CA ASP A 97 -0.92 5.44 -21.27
C ASP A 97 0.48 4.92 -21.55
N GLY A 98 0.77 3.71 -21.07
CA GLY A 98 2.00 3.00 -21.36
C GLY A 98 3.17 3.33 -20.43
N VAL A 99 4.17 2.44 -20.46
CA VAL A 99 5.37 2.51 -19.62
C VAL A 99 6.24 3.73 -19.96
N VAL A 100 6.24 4.16 -21.22
CA VAL A 100 7.00 5.33 -21.68
C VAL A 100 6.41 6.62 -21.10
N ALA A 101 5.08 6.80 -21.16
CA ALA A 101 4.42 7.97 -20.56
C ALA A 101 4.50 7.95 -19.03
N ARG A 102 4.53 6.77 -18.41
CA ARG A 102 4.80 6.61 -16.97
C ARG A 102 6.22 7.05 -16.58
N ASN A 103 7.14 7.11 -17.55
CA ASN A 103 8.49 7.62 -17.40
C ASN A 103 9.19 7.12 -16.12
N ARG A 104 9.42 5.81 -16.04
CA ARG A 104 10.23 5.15 -15.00
C ARG A 104 9.74 5.34 -13.54
N ALA A 105 8.56 5.93 -13.33
CA ALA A 105 7.91 5.97 -12.03
C ALA A 105 7.35 4.60 -11.63
N LEU A 106 7.31 4.33 -10.33
CA LEU A 106 6.81 3.10 -9.74
C LEU A 106 5.51 3.34 -8.96
N ASN A 107 4.79 2.26 -8.67
CA ASN A 107 3.52 2.32 -7.95
C ASN A 107 3.72 2.99 -6.58
N GLY A 108 2.85 3.94 -6.22
CA GLY A 108 2.89 4.68 -4.96
C GLY A 108 3.77 5.92 -4.97
N ASP A 109 4.61 6.14 -5.99
CA ASP A 109 5.42 7.36 -6.08
C ASP A 109 4.56 8.62 -6.19
N LEU A 110 5.01 9.71 -5.57
CA LEU A 110 4.44 11.04 -5.80
C LEU A 110 5.07 11.63 -7.07
N VAL A 111 4.28 11.75 -8.12
CA VAL A 111 4.73 12.16 -9.45
C VAL A 111 4.13 13.50 -9.86
N VAL A 112 4.78 14.14 -10.83
CA VAL A 112 4.25 15.31 -11.54
C VAL A 112 4.02 14.93 -12.98
N VAL A 113 2.84 15.26 -13.47
CA VAL A 113 2.41 14.96 -14.84
C VAL A 113 2.10 16.25 -15.60
N LYS A 114 2.28 16.16 -16.92
CA LYS A 114 1.81 17.15 -17.88
C LYS A 114 0.68 16.54 -18.69
N LEU A 115 -0.46 17.23 -18.75
CA LEU A 115 -1.59 16.82 -19.58
C LEU A 115 -1.16 16.80 -21.05
N LEU A 116 -1.61 15.78 -21.76
CA LEU A 116 -1.51 15.71 -23.21
C LEU A 116 -2.61 16.58 -23.84
N PRO A 117 -2.42 17.01 -25.10
CA PRO A 117 -3.49 17.62 -25.89
C PRO A 117 -4.76 16.75 -25.90
N GLU A 118 -5.93 17.36 -26.00
CA GLU A 118 -7.23 16.68 -25.93
C GLU A 118 -7.39 15.59 -27.00
N GLU A 119 -6.72 15.73 -28.15
CA GLU A 119 -6.73 14.76 -29.25
C GLU A 119 -6.05 13.43 -28.87
N GLN A 120 -5.28 13.43 -27.78
CA GLN A 120 -4.56 12.26 -27.25
C GLN A 120 -5.22 11.70 -25.98
N TRP A 121 -6.39 12.21 -25.60
CA TRP A 121 -7.11 11.71 -24.44
C TRP A 121 -7.77 10.36 -24.74
N LYS A 122 -7.78 9.47 -23.74
CA LYS A 122 -8.36 8.13 -23.84
C LYS A 122 -9.87 8.26 -24.06
N VAL A 123 -10.36 7.66 -25.14
CA VAL A 123 -11.79 7.51 -25.39
C VAL A 123 -12.30 6.35 -24.54
N VAL A 124 -13.11 6.66 -23.54
CA VAL A 124 -13.85 5.70 -22.74
C VAL A 124 -15.14 5.38 -23.47
N LYS A 125 -15.28 4.14 -23.94
CA LYS A 125 -16.56 3.67 -24.46
C LYS A 125 -17.52 3.51 -23.28
N PRO A 126 -18.76 4.02 -23.34
CA PRO A 126 -19.76 3.66 -22.35
C PRO A 126 -19.97 2.15 -22.44
N GLU A 127 -19.69 1.43 -21.36
CA GLU A 127 -20.11 0.03 -21.26
C GLU A 127 -21.63 0.03 -21.15
N ASN A 128 -22.31 -0.50 -22.17
CA ASN A 128 -23.73 -0.83 -22.07
C ASN A 128 -23.87 -1.99 -21.09
N ASN A 129 -24.01 -1.68 -19.80
CA ASN A 129 -24.32 -2.65 -18.77
C ASN A 129 -25.80 -2.55 -18.39
N ASP A 130 -26.66 -3.08 -19.26
CA ASP A 130 -27.93 -3.66 -18.83
C ASP A 130 -27.76 -5.17 -18.91
N LYS A 131 -27.33 -5.77 -17.81
CA LYS A 131 -27.76 -7.08 -17.28
C LYS A 131 -26.90 -7.46 -16.08
N GLU A 132 -27.40 -7.09 -14.92
CA GLU A 132 -27.07 -7.77 -13.67
C GLU A 132 -27.90 -9.06 -13.56
N THR A 133 -27.17 -10.15 -13.26
CA THR A 133 -27.51 -11.30 -12.38
C THR A 133 -28.65 -12.28 -12.69
N GLU A 134 -28.34 -13.53 -12.31
CA GLU A 134 -29.19 -14.70 -11.99
C GLU A 134 -29.52 -15.75 -13.08
N ALA A 135 -28.98 -16.95 -12.79
CA ALA A 135 -29.43 -18.32 -13.06
C ALA A 135 -29.60 -18.84 -14.50
N ALA A 136 -28.82 -19.88 -14.83
CA ALA A 136 -29.39 -21.20 -15.17
C ALA A 136 -28.28 -22.26 -15.21
N TYR A 137 -28.30 -23.14 -14.22
CA TYR A 137 -28.01 -24.55 -14.46
C TYR A 137 -28.95 -25.02 -15.59
N GLU A 138 -28.45 -25.72 -16.60
CA GLU A 138 -29.16 -26.86 -17.18
C GLU A 138 -28.15 -27.76 -17.87
N SER A 139 -28.18 -28.99 -17.39
CA SER A 139 -27.67 -30.22 -17.96
C SER A 139 -28.30 -30.50 -19.32
N ASP A 140 -27.50 -30.96 -20.27
CA ASP A 140 -28.00 -31.88 -21.30
C ASP A 140 -27.04 -33.07 -21.44
N ILE A 141 -27.53 -34.19 -20.93
CA ILE A 141 -27.01 -35.55 -21.06
C ILE A 141 -27.45 -36.10 -22.43
N PRO A 142 -26.59 -36.85 -23.14
CA PRO A 142 -27.08 -37.91 -24.02
C PRO A 142 -26.77 -39.31 -23.45
N GLU A 143 -27.80 -40.02 -22.99
CA GLU A 143 -27.87 -41.48 -22.84
C GLU A 143 -28.16 -42.08 -24.25
N GLU A 144 -27.69 -43.24 -24.72
CA GLU A 144 -27.05 -44.41 -24.12
C GLU A 144 -26.52 -45.36 -25.24
N LEU A 145 -25.79 -46.41 -24.84
CA LEU A 145 -25.54 -47.74 -25.47
C LEU A 145 -24.17 -48.07 -26.14
N CYS A 146 -23.31 -48.64 -25.27
CA CYS A 146 -22.67 -49.97 -25.36
C CYS A 146 -21.49 -50.24 -26.33
N GLY A 147 -20.32 -50.63 -25.76
CA GLY A 147 -19.44 -51.63 -26.37
C GLY A 147 -17.90 -51.48 -26.23
N ARG A 148 -17.31 -52.00 -25.14
CA ARG A 148 -15.96 -52.65 -24.97
C ARG A 148 -14.69 -52.06 -25.66
N HIS A 149 -13.72 -51.61 -24.85
CA HIS A 149 -12.38 -52.24 -24.59
C HIS A 149 -11.35 -51.24 -23.97
N LEU A 150 -10.63 -51.69 -22.93
CA LEU A 150 -9.37 -51.12 -22.36
C LEU A 150 -8.15 -51.51 -23.26
N PRO A 151 -6.89 -50.99 -23.11
CA PRO A 151 -6.30 -50.24 -21.98
C PRO A 151 -5.29 -49.08 -22.29
N GLN A 152 -4.93 -48.33 -21.22
CA GLN A 152 -3.63 -47.67 -20.90
C GLN A 152 -2.99 -46.60 -21.84
N GLN A 153 -2.78 -45.37 -21.35
CA GLN A 153 -1.43 -44.79 -21.04
C GLN A 153 -1.44 -43.28 -20.64
N SER A 154 -0.77 -42.99 -19.53
CA SER A 154 -0.06 -41.76 -19.09
C SER A 154 -0.73 -40.37 -19.18
N LEU A 155 -0.94 -39.75 -18.00
CA LEU A 155 -1.10 -38.30 -17.82
C LEU A 155 0.11 -37.54 -18.37
N LYS A 156 -0.15 -36.51 -19.20
CA LYS A 156 0.75 -35.39 -19.46
C LYS A 156 0.07 -34.10 -19.01
N SER A 157 0.76 -33.39 -18.12
CA SER A 157 0.46 -32.03 -17.65
C SER A 157 0.52 -31.05 -18.83
N TYR A 158 -0.54 -30.24 -18.99
CA TYR A 158 -0.56 -29.08 -19.87
C TYR A 158 -0.23 -27.84 -19.05
N ASN A 159 1.00 -27.35 -19.18
CA ASN A 159 1.36 -25.96 -18.93
C ASN A 159 1.75 -25.39 -20.29
N ASP A 160 0.87 -24.61 -20.90
CA ASP A 160 1.21 -23.70 -21.99
C ASP A 160 0.42 -22.41 -21.79
N SER A 161 1.15 -21.34 -21.45
CA SER A 161 0.69 -19.96 -21.60
C SER A 161 1.61 -19.31 -22.65
N PRO A 162 1.08 -18.66 -23.70
CA PRO A 162 1.89 -18.28 -24.83
C PRO A 162 2.66 -16.97 -24.55
N ASP A 163 3.96 -17.11 -24.35
CA ASP A 163 4.95 -16.03 -24.40
C ASP A 163 5.31 -15.70 -25.86
N VAL A 164 4.92 -14.53 -26.35
CA VAL A 164 5.59 -13.87 -27.49
C VAL A 164 5.75 -12.38 -27.17
N ILE A 165 6.93 -11.98 -26.72
CA ILE A 165 7.36 -10.58 -26.73
C ILE A 165 8.18 -10.38 -28.00
N ILE A 166 7.64 -9.58 -28.94
CA ILE A 166 8.38 -9.09 -30.09
C ILE A 166 9.42 -8.09 -29.58
N GLU A 167 10.69 -8.46 -29.65
CA GLU A 167 11.79 -7.50 -29.68
C GLU A 167 11.64 -6.66 -30.95
N ALA A 168 10.95 -5.52 -30.87
CA ALA A 168 10.88 -4.58 -31.96
C ALA A 168 12.26 -3.92 -32.13
N GLN A 169 13.04 -4.47 -33.06
CA GLN A 169 14.23 -3.87 -33.62
C GLN A 169 13.81 -2.61 -34.38
N PHE A 170 14.19 -1.44 -33.86
CA PHE A 170 14.08 -0.19 -34.57
C PHE A 170 15.38 -0.01 -35.38
N ASP A 171 15.45 -0.60 -36.57
CA ASP A 171 16.41 -0.16 -37.56
C ASP A 171 15.92 1.15 -38.20
N GLY A 172 16.87 1.95 -38.67
CA GLY A 172 16.58 3.22 -39.31
C GLY A 172 17.56 3.40 -40.46
N SER A 173 17.08 3.10 -41.65
CA SER A 173 17.56 3.54 -42.97
C SER A 173 16.51 3.02 -43.97
N ASP A 174 15.94 3.77 -44.90
CA ASP A 174 16.63 4.42 -46.02
C ASP A 174 15.79 5.53 -46.65
N SER A 175 16.51 6.47 -47.25
CA SER A 175 16.04 7.43 -48.24
C SER A 175 16.46 6.98 -49.64
N GLU A 176 15.58 7.23 -50.62
CA GLU A 176 15.80 7.59 -52.04
C GLU A 176 15.05 6.75 -53.09
N ASP A 177 14.11 7.45 -53.75
CA ASP A 177 13.85 7.60 -55.20
C ASP A 177 13.83 6.41 -56.18
N GLY A 178 12.78 6.38 -57.01
CA GLY A 178 12.86 5.77 -58.35
C GLY A 178 11.53 5.42 -59.03
N HIS A 179 11.20 6.12 -60.11
CA HIS A 179 9.98 5.99 -60.94
C HIS A 179 9.82 4.67 -61.73
N GLY A 180 8.57 4.31 -62.07
CA GLY A 180 8.25 3.36 -63.15
C GLY A 180 6.73 3.20 -63.44
N ILE A 181 6.28 3.74 -64.57
CA ILE A 181 4.93 3.72 -65.20
C ILE A 181 4.70 2.33 -65.88
N THR A 182 3.53 1.65 -65.90
CA THR A 182 2.35 1.87 -66.79
C THR A 182 1.21 0.86 -66.50
N GLN A 183 -0.05 1.38 -66.43
CA GLN A 183 -1.37 0.90 -66.96
C GLN A 183 -1.83 -0.57 -66.82
N ASN A 184 -3.11 -0.93 -66.64
CA ASN A 184 -4.43 -0.30 -66.51
C ASN A 184 -5.43 -1.43 -66.17
N VAL A 185 -6.53 -1.14 -65.45
CA VAL A 185 -7.94 -1.46 -65.81
C VAL A 185 -8.85 -0.89 -64.70
N LEU A 186 -9.76 -0.02 -65.11
CA LEU A 186 -10.80 0.70 -64.35
C LEU A 186 -12.00 -0.26 -64.07
N VAL A 187 -12.97 0.02 -63.17
CA VAL A 187 -14.07 1.00 -63.33
C VAL A 187 -14.88 1.16 -62.02
N ASP A 188 -15.03 2.43 -61.60
CA ASP A 188 -16.17 3.20 -61.02
C ASP A 188 -16.95 2.71 -59.75
N ASP A 189 -17.50 3.56 -58.86
CA ASP A 189 -17.85 4.99 -58.95
C ASP A 189 -18.05 5.60 -57.53
N VAL A 190 -17.60 6.85 -57.34
CA VAL A 190 -17.93 7.71 -56.18
C VAL A 190 -18.44 9.05 -56.71
N LYS A 191 -19.65 9.47 -56.31
CA LYS A 191 -20.11 10.86 -56.45
C LYS A 191 -20.60 11.45 -55.13
N LYS A 192 -19.80 12.41 -54.70
CA LYS A 192 -19.99 13.55 -53.79
C LYS A 192 -21.12 14.48 -54.26
N LEU A 193 -21.67 15.30 -53.34
CA LEU A 193 -22.17 16.70 -53.45
C LEU A 193 -23.07 16.96 -52.21
N SER A 194 -22.86 17.86 -51.24
CA SER A 194 -22.76 19.34 -51.22
C SER A 194 -23.83 20.10 -52.00
N VAL A 195 -24.62 20.97 -51.33
CA VAL A 195 -24.88 22.39 -51.68
C VAL A 195 -26.00 23.01 -50.83
N CYS A 196 -25.83 24.31 -50.55
CA CYS A 196 -26.72 25.25 -49.86
C CYS A 196 -27.91 25.78 -50.70
N VAL A 197 -28.81 26.47 -49.99
CA VAL A 197 -30.14 27.03 -50.30
C VAL A 197 -30.18 28.13 -51.38
N SER A 198 -31.33 28.23 -52.10
CA SER A 198 -31.86 29.48 -52.68
C SER A 198 -33.39 29.48 -52.82
N GLU A 199 -33.98 30.66 -52.73
CA GLU A 199 -35.40 31.01 -52.55
C GLU A 199 -36.32 30.97 -53.80
N LYS A 200 -37.64 31.00 -53.51
CA LYS A 200 -38.80 31.66 -54.20
C LYS A 200 -39.59 30.94 -55.30
N GLY A 201 -40.92 30.80 -55.06
CA GLY A 201 -41.95 30.97 -56.10
C GLY A 201 -43.26 30.11 -56.03
N ARG A 202 -44.29 30.62 -55.32
CA ARG A 202 -45.78 30.62 -55.52
C ARG A 202 -46.61 29.38 -55.95
N GLU A 203 -47.72 29.19 -55.18
CA GLU A 203 -49.16 28.85 -55.48
C GLU A 203 -49.47 27.58 -56.31
N ASP A 204 -50.32 26.62 -55.92
CA ASP A 204 -51.69 26.64 -55.36
C ASP A 204 -52.10 25.28 -54.72
N GLY A 205 -53.08 25.27 -53.80
CA GLY A 205 -54.14 24.24 -53.77
C GLY A 205 -54.24 23.20 -52.63
N ASP A 206 -55.09 23.50 -51.65
CA ASP A 206 -55.95 22.64 -50.80
C ASP A 206 -55.42 21.83 -49.59
N ALA A 207 -56.20 21.89 -48.50
CA ALA A 207 -55.89 21.52 -47.10
C ALA A 207 -56.50 20.15 -46.67
N PRO A 208 -56.50 19.73 -45.37
CA PRO A 208 -55.60 19.98 -44.23
C PRO A 208 -55.05 18.66 -43.61
N VAL A 209 -54.19 18.73 -42.57
CA VAL A 209 -54.24 17.94 -41.29
C VAL A 209 -52.91 18.09 -40.49
N THR A 210 -53.04 18.84 -39.37
CA THR A 210 -52.35 18.83 -38.06
C THR A 210 -50.83 18.61 -37.89
N LYS A 211 -50.18 19.62 -37.25
CA LYS A 211 -49.24 19.60 -36.08
C LYS A 211 -48.04 18.63 -36.12
N ASP A 212 -46.78 18.96 -35.81
CA ASP A 212 -46.16 20.02 -34.99
C ASP A 212 -44.68 20.19 -35.42
N GLU A 213 -44.10 21.32 -35.02
CA GLU A 213 -42.72 21.77 -35.27
C GLU A 213 -41.64 20.84 -34.70
N THR A 214 -40.51 20.69 -35.41
CA THR A 214 -39.25 20.18 -34.82
C THR A 214 -38.11 21.11 -35.19
N THR A 215 -37.53 21.75 -34.16
CA THR A 215 -36.40 22.65 -34.23
C THR A 215 -35.17 21.99 -33.59
N CYS A 216 -34.05 22.04 -34.32
CA CYS A 216 -32.64 22.07 -33.87
C CYS A 216 -32.06 20.91 -33.03
N ILE A 217 -31.36 19.99 -33.71
CA ILE A 217 -30.38 19.06 -33.12
C ILE A 217 -28.98 19.61 -33.43
N SER A 218 -28.36 20.38 -32.53
CA SER A 218 -26.93 20.71 -32.69
C SER A 218 -26.15 21.00 -31.39
N GLN A 219 -26.80 20.96 -30.23
CA GLN A 219 -26.13 21.23 -28.94
C GLN A 219 -25.84 20.00 -28.08
N ASP A 220 -26.43 18.84 -28.38
CA ASP A 220 -26.39 17.66 -27.50
C ASP A 220 -25.18 16.72 -27.74
N THR A 221 -24.54 16.80 -28.91
CA THR A 221 -23.47 15.88 -29.30
C THR A 221 -22.12 16.19 -28.63
N ARG A 222 -21.86 17.45 -28.25
CA ARG A 222 -20.58 17.86 -27.65
C ARG A 222 -20.48 17.45 -26.17
N ALA A 223 -21.58 17.60 -25.43
CA ALA A 223 -21.66 17.22 -24.01
C ALA A 223 -21.60 15.70 -23.80
N LEU A 224 -22.12 14.90 -24.74
CA LEU A 224 -21.98 13.43 -24.74
C LEU A 224 -20.54 12.98 -25.05
N LEU A 225 -19.82 13.71 -25.91
CA LEU A 225 -18.42 13.43 -26.23
C LEU A 225 -17.49 13.71 -25.04
N GLU A 226 -17.73 14.81 -24.31
CA GLU A 226 -16.96 15.18 -23.10
C GLU A 226 -17.11 14.14 -21.97
N LYS A 227 -18.30 13.52 -21.83
CA LYS A 227 -18.50 12.40 -20.89
C LYS A 227 -17.70 11.14 -21.26
N SER A 228 -17.30 11.01 -22.52
CA SER A 228 -16.61 9.84 -23.07
C SER A 228 -15.10 10.01 -23.14
N LEU A 229 -14.53 11.16 -22.75
CA LEU A 229 -13.08 11.40 -22.78
C LEU A 229 -12.49 11.40 -21.38
N GLN A 230 -11.41 10.64 -21.20
CA GLN A 230 -10.61 10.62 -19.98
C GLN A 230 -9.28 11.34 -20.20
N ARG A 231 -9.03 12.37 -19.39
CA ARG A 231 -7.79 13.15 -19.40
C ARG A 231 -6.59 12.22 -19.38
N SER A 232 -5.68 12.41 -20.33
CA SER A 232 -4.45 11.62 -20.43
C SER A 232 -3.22 12.50 -20.22
N ALA A 233 -2.20 11.96 -19.56
CA ALA A 233 -1.01 12.70 -19.19
C ALA A 233 0.25 11.84 -19.32
N LYS A 234 1.41 12.51 -19.21
CA LYS A 234 2.72 11.86 -19.08
C LYS A 234 3.46 12.37 -17.86
N VAL A 235 4.19 11.48 -17.20
CA VAL A 235 5.05 11.79 -16.06
C VAL A 235 6.28 12.55 -16.54
N VAL A 236 6.52 13.71 -15.94
CA VAL A 236 7.63 14.60 -16.27
C VAL A 236 8.65 14.74 -15.13
N TYR A 237 8.27 14.33 -13.91
CA TYR A 237 9.14 14.35 -12.74
C TYR A 237 8.60 13.41 -11.64
N ILE A 238 9.49 12.91 -10.78
CA ILE A 238 9.14 12.18 -9.55
C ILE A 238 9.54 13.07 -8.37
N LEU A 239 8.55 13.59 -7.63
CA LEU A 239 8.78 14.45 -6.47
C LEU A 239 9.29 13.64 -5.29
N GLU A 240 8.64 12.52 -5.01
CA GLU A 240 8.95 11.66 -3.87
C GLU A 240 8.93 10.20 -4.28
N LYS A 241 10.00 9.50 -3.91
CA LYS A 241 10.22 8.10 -4.19
C LYS A 241 9.66 7.24 -3.04
N LYS A 242 8.33 7.08 -2.98
CA LYS A 242 7.66 6.34 -1.89
C LYS A 242 7.77 4.81 -2.01
N HIS A 243 7.79 4.27 -3.22
CA HIS A 243 8.02 2.83 -3.41
C HIS A 243 9.36 2.41 -2.78
N SER A 244 9.43 1.25 -2.12
CA SER A 244 10.63 0.75 -1.39
C SER A 244 11.88 0.57 -2.27
N ARG A 245 11.65 0.39 -3.58
CA ARG A 245 12.65 -0.01 -4.60
C ARG A 245 13.25 -1.39 -4.35
N ALA A 246 12.70 -2.16 -3.43
CA ALA A 246 12.97 -3.58 -3.30
C ALA A 246 11.86 -4.37 -3.98
N ALA A 247 12.19 -5.53 -4.52
CA ALA A 247 11.22 -6.46 -5.08
C ALA A 247 11.66 -7.90 -4.82
N THR A 248 10.67 -8.75 -4.59
CA THR A 248 10.83 -10.21 -4.52
C THR A 248 10.60 -10.81 -5.90
N GLY A 249 11.38 -11.82 -6.28
CA GLY A 249 11.25 -12.42 -7.61
C GLY A 249 12.34 -13.42 -7.94
N PHE A 250 12.47 -13.72 -9.24
CA PHE A 250 13.28 -14.83 -9.74
C PHE A 250 14.40 -14.35 -10.67
N LEU A 251 15.53 -15.05 -10.63
CA LEU A 251 16.64 -14.83 -11.56
C LEU A 251 16.56 -15.75 -12.78
N LYS A 252 16.79 -15.18 -13.96
CA LYS A 252 16.93 -15.89 -15.23
C LYS A 252 18.15 -15.36 -15.99
N LEU A 253 18.79 -16.20 -16.79
CA LEU A 253 19.74 -15.72 -17.78
C LEU A 253 18.98 -15.00 -18.91
N LEU A 254 19.64 -14.03 -19.55
CA LEU A 254 19.09 -13.37 -20.73
C LEU A 254 18.95 -14.37 -21.89
N ALA A 255 17.95 -14.18 -22.76
CA ALA A 255 17.67 -15.10 -23.85
C ALA A 255 18.75 -15.03 -24.95
N ASP A 256 19.18 -13.82 -25.32
CA ASP A 256 20.19 -13.62 -26.35
C ASP A 256 21.62 -13.84 -25.83
N LYS A 257 22.14 -15.04 -26.08
CA LYS A 257 23.49 -15.46 -25.66
C LYS A 257 24.63 -14.69 -26.34
N ASN A 258 24.36 -14.01 -27.46
CA ASN A 258 25.39 -13.32 -28.24
C ASN A 258 25.56 -11.85 -27.83
N SER A 259 24.61 -11.29 -27.08
CA SER A 259 24.67 -9.91 -26.61
C SER A 259 25.78 -9.67 -25.58
N GLU A 260 26.42 -8.50 -25.63
CA GLU A 260 27.29 -8.04 -24.55
C GLU A 260 26.59 -7.98 -23.19
N LEU A 261 25.27 -7.74 -23.20
CA LEU A 261 24.47 -7.69 -21.97
C LEU A 261 24.39 -9.07 -21.32
N PHE A 262 24.24 -10.14 -22.10
CA PHE A 262 24.21 -11.52 -21.61
C PHE A 262 25.48 -11.91 -20.85
N ARG A 263 26.63 -11.38 -21.27
CA ARG A 263 27.92 -11.65 -20.61
C ARG A 263 28.12 -10.87 -19.31
N LYS A 264 27.28 -9.87 -19.04
CA LYS A 264 27.45 -8.93 -17.92
C LYS A 264 26.31 -9.02 -16.90
N TYR A 265 25.10 -9.38 -17.33
CA TYR A 265 23.89 -9.30 -16.53
C TYR A 265 23.04 -10.56 -16.59
N ALA A 266 22.36 -10.85 -15.49
CA ALA A 266 21.16 -11.67 -15.40
C ALA A 266 19.91 -10.78 -15.47
N LEU A 267 18.75 -11.40 -15.73
CA LEU A 267 17.44 -10.78 -15.70
C LEU A 267 16.69 -11.23 -14.45
N PHE A 268 16.41 -10.28 -13.57
CA PHE A 268 15.52 -10.48 -12.44
C PHE A 268 14.09 -10.13 -12.84
N SER A 269 13.16 -11.02 -12.52
CA SER A 269 11.74 -10.89 -12.80
C SER A 269 10.97 -10.78 -11.47
N PRO A 270 10.54 -9.57 -11.08
CA PRO A 270 9.71 -9.36 -9.91
C PRO A 270 8.40 -10.16 -9.97
N SER A 271 7.90 -10.58 -8.81
CA SER A 271 6.57 -11.18 -8.67
C SER A 271 5.47 -10.13 -8.87
N ASP A 272 5.66 -8.90 -8.38
CA ASP A 272 4.76 -7.78 -8.66
C ASP A 272 4.95 -7.27 -10.10
N HIS A 273 3.96 -7.51 -10.96
CA HIS A 273 3.95 -7.08 -12.36
C HIS A 273 3.96 -5.56 -12.55
N ARG A 274 3.68 -4.77 -11.51
CA ARG A 274 3.79 -3.31 -11.55
C ARG A 274 5.26 -2.85 -11.54
N VAL A 275 6.17 -3.70 -11.07
CA VAL A 275 7.62 -3.44 -11.02
C VAL A 275 8.26 -3.91 -12.33
N PRO A 276 9.14 -3.11 -12.97
CA PRO A 276 9.82 -3.52 -14.20
C PRO A 276 10.77 -4.69 -13.94
N ARG A 277 11.07 -5.47 -14.98
CA ARG A 277 12.22 -6.39 -14.95
C ARG A 277 13.52 -5.62 -14.71
N ILE A 278 14.49 -6.28 -14.09
CA ILE A 278 15.70 -5.63 -13.56
C ILE A 278 16.93 -6.37 -14.07
N TYR A 279 17.90 -5.65 -14.61
CA TYR A 279 19.24 -6.18 -14.88
C TYR A 279 20.03 -6.27 -13.58
N VAL A 280 20.59 -7.46 -13.32
CA VAL A 280 21.44 -7.73 -12.15
C VAL A 280 22.83 -8.11 -12.63
N PRO A 281 23.90 -7.44 -12.17
CA PRO A 281 25.27 -7.83 -12.54
C PRO A 281 25.54 -9.30 -12.19
N LEU A 282 26.12 -10.07 -13.12
CA LEU A 282 26.41 -11.50 -12.88
C LEU A 282 27.35 -11.73 -11.69
N LYS A 283 28.20 -10.75 -11.36
CA LYS A 283 29.07 -10.77 -10.18
C LYS A 283 28.32 -10.75 -8.84
N ASP A 284 27.06 -10.29 -8.84
CA ASP A 284 26.21 -10.23 -7.65
C ASP A 284 25.32 -11.48 -7.54
N CYS A 285 25.30 -12.34 -8.56
CA CYS A 285 24.55 -13.60 -8.57
C CYS A 285 25.32 -14.72 -7.83
N PRO A 286 24.65 -15.79 -7.38
CA PRO A 286 25.32 -16.98 -6.86
C PRO A 286 26.39 -17.52 -7.83
N GLN A 287 27.53 -17.97 -7.31
CA GLN A 287 28.69 -18.34 -8.15
C GLN A 287 28.38 -19.44 -9.17
N ASP A 288 27.49 -20.36 -8.80
CA ASP A 288 27.06 -21.49 -9.63
C ASP A 288 25.80 -21.19 -10.46
N PHE A 289 25.16 -20.02 -10.31
CA PHE A 289 23.96 -19.65 -11.07
C PHE A 289 24.19 -19.69 -12.58
N VAL A 290 25.34 -19.21 -13.07
CA VAL A 290 25.65 -19.22 -14.51
C VAL A 290 25.81 -20.64 -15.04
N ALA A 291 26.40 -21.54 -14.24
CA ALA A 291 26.62 -22.92 -14.61
C ALA A 291 25.34 -23.76 -14.54
N ARG A 292 24.49 -23.51 -13.52
CA ARG A 292 23.27 -24.27 -13.23
C ARG A 292 22.10 -23.33 -12.91
N PRO A 293 21.61 -22.53 -13.88
CA PRO A 293 20.55 -21.55 -13.64
C PRO A 293 19.21 -22.20 -13.28
N LYS A 294 19.00 -23.46 -13.70
CA LYS A 294 17.76 -24.20 -13.44
C LYS A 294 17.60 -24.60 -11.98
N ASP A 295 18.70 -24.77 -11.24
CA ASP A 295 18.66 -25.09 -9.80
C ASP A 295 17.98 -23.97 -9.00
N TYR A 296 17.99 -22.75 -9.56
CA TYR A 296 17.41 -21.54 -8.98
C TYR A 296 16.04 -21.17 -9.56
N ALA A 297 15.44 -22.01 -10.40
CA ALA A 297 14.20 -21.67 -11.11
C ALA A 297 13.03 -21.34 -10.17
N ASN A 298 12.99 -22.00 -9.00
CA ASN A 298 12.00 -21.78 -7.94
C ASN A 298 12.58 -21.07 -6.71
N THR A 299 13.77 -20.49 -6.81
CA THR A 299 14.38 -19.75 -5.70
C THR A 299 13.99 -18.29 -5.74
N LEU A 300 13.43 -17.79 -4.63
CA LEU A 300 13.12 -16.39 -4.43
C LEU A 300 14.37 -15.61 -4.03
N PHE A 301 14.48 -14.42 -4.61
CA PHE A 301 15.53 -13.46 -4.31
C PHE A 301 14.92 -12.10 -4.05
N ILE A 302 15.63 -11.28 -3.27
CA ILE A 302 15.40 -9.84 -3.19
C ILE A 302 16.35 -9.12 -4.14
N CYS A 303 15.81 -8.24 -4.98
CA CYS A 303 16.58 -7.28 -5.76
C CYS A 303 16.17 -5.85 -5.40
N ARG A 304 17.16 -4.96 -5.27
CA ARG A 304 16.93 -3.53 -5.08
C ARG A 304 17.25 -2.77 -6.37
N ILE A 305 16.30 -1.97 -6.84
CA ILE A 305 16.50 -1.06 -7.98
C ILE A 305 17.44 0.06 -7.55
N VAL A 306 18.58 0.18 -8.23
CA VAL A 306 19.60 1.21 -7.94
C VAL A 306 19.54 2.37 -8.92
N ASP A 307 19.18 2.12 -10.19
CA ASP A 307 19.10 3.14 -11.23
C ASP A 307 18.15 2.70 -12.34
N TRP A 308 17.59 3.67 -13.08
CA TRP A 308 16.85 3.42 -14.31
C TRP A 308 17.14 4.51 -15.34
N LYS A 309 18.11 4.21 -16.19
CA LYS A 309 18.57 5.12 -17.24
C LYS A 309 17.55 5.27 -18.35
N GLU A 310 17.54 6.45 -18.96
CA GLU A 310 16.58 6.82 -19.99
C GLU A 310 16.76 6.03 -21.30
N ASP A 311 17.96 5.47 -21.55
CA ASP A 311 18.28 4.62 -22.70
C ASP A 311 18.14 3.12 -22.42
N CYS A 312 17.63 2.73 -21.25
CA CYS A 312 17.49 1.33 -20.84
C CYS A 312 16.03 0.95 -20.60
N ASN A 313 15.54 -0.06 -21.31
CA ASN A 313 14.16 -0.54 -21.17
C ASN A 313 13.89 -1.16 -19.78
N PHE A 314 14.90 -1.78 -19.18
CA PHE A 314 14.84 -2.38 -17.84
C PHE A 314 15.67 -1.58 -16.85
N ALA A 315 15.26 -1.65 -15.58
CA ALA A 315 15.99 -1.02 -14.50
C ALA A 315 17.32 -1.75 -14.24
N LEU A 316 18.27 -1.07 -13.60
CA LEU A 316 19.47 -1.69 -13.04
C LEU A 316 19.23 -1.93 -11.55
N GLY A 317 19.62 -3.10 -11.07
CA GLY A 317 19.49 -3.46 -9.67
C GLY A 317 20.70 -4.17 -9.11
N GLN A 318 20.68 -4.31 -7.79
CA GLN A 318 21.62 -5.10 -7.01
C GLN A 318 20.86 -6.25 -6.36
N LEU A 319 21.40 -7.46 -6.45
CA LEU A 319 20.87 -8.61 -5.73
C LEU A 319 21.22 -8.46 -4.25
N ALA A 320 20.21 -8.45 -3.38
CA ALA A 320 20.43 -8.30 -1.95
C ALA A 320 20.70 -9.66 -1.29
N LYS A 321 19.79 -10.62 -1.46
CA LYS A 321 19.89 -11.95 -0.85
C LYS A 321 18.98 -12.98 -1.53
N SER A 322 19.31 -14.25 -1.31
CA SER A 322 18.42 -15.39 -1.56
C SER A 322 17.51 -15.58 -0.34
N LEU A 323 16.21 -15.77 -0.55
CA LEU A 323 15.22 -15.98 0.50
C LEU A 323 15.00 -17.48 0.77
N GLY A 324 14.89 -18.27 -0.29
CA GLY A 324 14.55 -19.69 -0.20
C GLY A 324 13.69 -20.14 -1.37
N GLN A 325 12.98 -21.26 -1.23
CA GLN A 325 12.08 -21.75 -2.27
C GLN A 325 10.76 -20.96 -2.27
N ALA A 326 10.23 -20.68 -3.46
CA ALA A 326 8.91 -20.09 -3.63
C ALA A 326 7.82 -21.03 -3.12
N GLY A 327 6.78 -20.46 -2.50
CA GLY A 327 5.72 -21.20 -1.82
C GLY A 327 6.01 -21.63 -0.39
N GLU A 328 7.26 -21.46 0.10
CA GLU A 328 7.58 -21.67 1.51
C GLU A 328 7.23 -20.42 2.34
N ILE A 329 6.63 -20.63 3.53
CA ILE A 329 6.06 -19.53 4.34
C ILE A 329 7.12 -18.49 4.75
N GLU A 330 8.26 -18.92 5.29
CA GLU A 330 9.28 -17.99 5.81
C GLU A 330 9.93 -17.14 4.69
N PRO A 331 10.38 -17.72 3.55
CA PRO A 331 10.87 -16.94 2.41
C PRO A 331 9.85 -15.95 1.84
N GLU A 332 8.59 -16.36 1.67
CA GLU A 332 7.53 -15.47 1.15
C GLU A 332 7.24 -14.33 2.13
N THR A 333 7.17 -14.64 3.43
CA THR A 333 6.92 -13.65 4.48
C THR A 333 8.02 -12.59 4.52
N GLU A 334 9.28 -13.02 4.49
CA GLU A 334 10.40 -12.06 4.44
C GLU A 334 10.42 -11.26 3.14
N GLY A 335 10.03 -11.88 2.03
CA GLY A 335 9.83 -11.23 0.73
C GLY A 335 8.83 -10.07 0.81
N ILE A 336 7.65 -10.33 1.38
CA ILE A 336 6.57 -9.35 1.56
C ILE A 336 7.04 -8.20 2.46
N LEU A 337 7.62 -8.52 3.64
CA LEU A 337 8.09 -7.50 4.58
C LEU A 337 9.12 -6.56 3.92
N THR A 338 10.07 -7.12 3.17
CA THR A 338 11.11 -6.33 2.49
C THR A 338 10.55 -5.48 1.35
N GLU A 339 9.63 -6.02 0.55
CA GLU A 339 9.01 -5.31 -0.58
C GLU A 339 8.18 -4.10 -0.12
N TYR A 340 7.50 -4.22 1.02
CA TYR A 340 6.70 -3.13 1.61
C TYR A 340 7.50 -2.23 2.56
N GLY A 341 8.80 -2.47 2.72
CA GLY A 341 9.67 -1.62 3.55
C GLY A 341 9.39 -1.74 5.04
N VAL A 342 8.84 -2.85 5.50
CA VAL A 342 8.63 -3.14 6.92
C VAL A 342 9.97 -3.52 7.54
N ASP A 343 10.40 -2.77 8.55
CA ASP A 343 11.58 -3.13 9.35
C ASP A 343 11.23 -4.24 10.35
N PHE A 344 11.76 -5.43 10.12
CA PHE A 344 11.63 -6.61 10.99
C PHE A 344 12.93 -6.98 11.70
N SER A 345 13.90 -6.06 11.73
CA SER A 345 15.15 -6.27 12.47
C SER A 345 14.95 -6.20 13.98
N ASP A 346 15.91 -6.74 14.74
CA ASP A 346 15.95 -6.58 16.19
C ASP A 346 16.23 -5.11 16.55
N PHE A 347 15.66 -4.64 17.66
CA PHE A 347 15.93 -3.31 18.19
C PHE A 347 17.41 -3.16 18.58
N SER A 348 17.99 -2.01 18.27
CA SER A 348 19.40 -1.73 18.58
C SER A 348 19.65 -1.59 20.08
N SER A 349 20.91 -1.69 20.50
CA SER A 349 21.27 -1.54 21.92
C SER A 349 20.89 -0.16 22.47
N GLU A 350 21.03 0.90 21.67
CA GLU A 350 20.65 2.27 22.04
C GLU A 350 19.14 2.40 22.33
N VAL A 351 18.30 1.70 21.54
CA VAL A 351 16.87 1.61 21.79
C VAL A 351 16.58 0.84 23.08
N LEU A 352 17.23 -0.30 23.28
CA LEU A 352 17.02 -1.14 24.47
C LEU A 352 17.50 -0.47 25.77
N GLU A 353 18.51 0.39 25.70
CA GLU A 353 18.99 1.20 26.84
C GLU A 353 17.95 2.23 27.30
N CYS A 354 16.99 2.61 26.46
CA CYS A 354 15.88 3.50 26.83
C CYS A 354 14.83 2.81 27.71
N LEU A 355 14.83 1.46 27.79
CA LEU A 355 13.88 0.69 28.59
C LEU A 355 14.17 0.81 30.09
N PRO A 356 13.18 0.59 30.97
CA PRO A 356 13.40 0.52 32.41
C PRO A 356 14.42 -0.56 32.79
N GLN A 357 15.50 -0.17 33.48
CA GLN A 357 16.62 -1.06 33.80
C GLN A 357 16.39 -1.90 35.07
N GLY A 358 15.50 -1.47 35.96
CA GLY A 358 15.19 -2.16 37.21
C GLY A 358 14.06 -3.17 37.02
N LEU A 359 14.39 -4.41 36.64
CA LEU A 359 13.43 -5.50 36.48
C LEU A 359 13.41 -6.45 37.69
N PRO A 360 12.25 -6.88 38.20
CA PRO A 360 10.90 -6.54 37.72
C PRO A 360 10.55 -5.08 38.01
N TRP A 361 9.97 -4.41 37.02
CA TRP A 361 9.58 -3.00 37.13
C TRP A 361 8.33 -2.87 37.99
N THR A 362 8.30 -1.85 38.85
CA THR A 362 7.13 -1.49 39.66
C THR A 362 6.85 0.00 39.51
N ILE A 363 5.58 0.38 39.65
CA ILE A 363 5.15 1.77 39.57
C ILE A 363 5.85 2.58 40.69
N PRO A 364 6.54 3.68 40.37
CA PRO A 364 7.16 4.51 41.38
C PRO A 364 6.13 5.12 42.36
N PRO A 365 6.42 5.19 43.67
CA PRO A 365 5.49 5.69 44.68
C PRO A 365 4.90 7.09 44.40
N GLU A 366 5.68 7.95 43.76
CA GLU A 366 5.26 9.30 43.37
C GLU A 366 4.12 9.32 42.35
N GLU A 367 3.99 8.30 41.50
CA GLU A 367 2.93 8.24 40.48
C GLU A 367 1.55 8.03 41.13
N PHE A 368 1.48 7.31 42.26
CA PHE A 368 0.24 7.13 43.03
C PHE A 368 -0.31 8.44 43.60
N SER A 369 0.52 9.47 43.74
CA SER A 369 0.09 10.79 44.20
C SER A 369 -0.37 11.73 43.07
N LYS A 370 0.08 11.46 41.84
CA LYS A 370 -0.20 12.31 40.66
C LYS A 370 -1.38 11.80 39.84
N ARG A 371 -1.66 10.50 39.92
CA ARG A 371 -2.66 9.80 39.11
C ARG A 371 -3.89 9.50 39.93
N ARG A 372 -5.05 9.50 39.26
CA ARG A 372 -6.29 9.03 39.89
C ARG A 372 -6.22 7.50 40.06
N ASP A 373 -6.38 7.04 41.29
CA ASP A 373 -6.34 5.61 41.63
C ASP A 373 -7.71 4.98 41.36
N LEU A 374 -7.78 4.06 40.39
CA LEU A 374 -8.97 3.32 39.99
C LEU A 374 -8.78 1.80 40.20
N ARG A 375 -7.74 1.38 40.92
CA ARG A 375 -7.39 -0.06 41.06
C ARG A 375 -8.46 -0.92 41.72
N LYS A 376 -9.42 -0.31 42.42
CA LYS A 376 -10.52 -0.99 43.10
C LYS A 376 -11.79 -1.08 42.25
N ASP A 377 -11.81 -0.42 41.10
CA ASP A 377 -12.96 -0.41 40.21
C ASP A 377 -12.95 -1.68 39.34
N CYS A 378 -14.13 -2.20 38.99
CA CYS A 378 -14.26 -3.35 38.11
C CYS A 378 -13.89 -2.97 36.68
N ILE A 379 -12.62 -3.15 36.33
CA ILE A 379 -12.03 -2.85 35.02
C ILE A 379 -11.56 -4.15 34.38
N PHE A 380 -11.83 -4.37 33.10
CA PHE A 380 -11.43 -5.60 32.38
C PHE A 380 -11.05 -5.28 30.93
N THR A 381 -10.33 -6.17 30.27
CA THR A 381 -10.04 -6.05 28.82
C THR A 381 -10.90 -7.04 28.02
N ILE A 382 -11.15 -6.74 26.74
CA ILE A 382 -11.84 -7.63 25.80
C ILE A 382 -11.03 -7.66 24.50
N ASP A 383 -10.38 -8.78 24.22
CA ASP A 383 -9.42 -8.90 23.13
C ASP A 383 -9.56 -10.23 22.38
N PRO A 384 -8.91 -10.42 21.22
CA PRO A 384 -8.72 -11.76 20.69
C PRO A 384 -8.11 -12.71 21.73
N SER A 385 -8.52 -13.98 21.72
CA SER A 385 -7.99 -14.99 22.64
C SER A 385 -6.46 -15.12 22.58
N THR A 386 -5.86 -14.84 21.42
CA THR A 386 -4.42 -14.88 21.15
C THR A 386 -3.67 -13.56 21.43
N ALA A 387 -4.37 -12.49 21.83
CA ALA A 387 -3.78 -11.17 22.07
C ALA A 387 -2.71 -11.19 23.17
N ARG A 388 -1.64 -10.42 22.99
CA ARG A 388 -0.50 -10.32 23.93
C ARG A 388 -0.28 -8.89 24.44
N ASP A 389 -0.62 -7.95 23.60
CA ASP A 389 -0.54 -6.50 23.73
C ASP A 389 -1.96 -5.96 23.92
N LEU A 390 -2.38 -5.82 25.19
CA LEU A 390 -3.71 -5.33 25.55
C LEU A 390 -3.62 -3.81 25.73
N ASP A 391 -4.12 -3.06 24.76
CA ASP A 391 -3.97 -1.59 24.72
C ASP A 391 -5.07 -0.85 25.47
N ASP A 392 -6.27 -1.43 25.54
CA ASP A 392 -7.44 -0.84 26.18
C ASP A 392 -8.08 -1.74 27.24
N ALA A 393 -8.69 -1.10 28.22
CA ALA A 393 -9.52 -1.70 29.24
C ALA A 393 -10.78 -0.86 29.44
N LEU A 394 -11.84 -1.51 29.90
CA LEU A 394 -13.18 -0.93 29.98
C LEU A 394 -13.73 -1.08 31.41
N SER A 395 -14.52 -0.09 31.83
CA SER A 395 -15.38 -0.18 33.00
C SER A 395 -16.75 0.44 32.69
N CYS A 396 -17.79 -0.09 33.34
CA CYS A 396 -19.12 0.47 33.30
C CYS A 396 -19.77 0.26 34.67
N LYS A 397 -20.29 1.35 35.26
CA LYS A 397 -21.01 1.27 36.53
C LYS A 397 -22.31 2.08 36.46
N PRO A 398 -23.44 1.52 36.92
CA PRO A 398 -24.67 2.29 37.07
C PRO A 398 -24.53 3.31 38.20
N LEU A 399 -25.10 4.49 38.01
CA LEU A 399 -25.16 5.58 38.96
C LEU A 399 -26.55 5.63 39.63
N ALA A 400 -26.61 6.24 40.81
CA ALA A 400 -27.84 6.29 41.61
C ALA A 400 -28.99 7.08 40.96
N ASP A 401 -28.68 7.95 40.00
CA ASP A 401 -29.63 8.74 39.23
C ASP A 401 -30.16 8.01 37.97
N GLY A 402 -29.72 6.77 37.75
CA GLY A 402 -30.11 5.95 36.59
C GLY A 402 -29.23 6.16 35.36
N ASN A 403 -28.19 7.00 35.44
CA ASN A 403 -27.16 7.13 34.41
C ASN A 403 -26.06 6.08 34.59
N PHE A 404 -25.09 6.04 33.68
CA PHE A 404 -23.90 5.19 33.75
C PHE A 404 -22.63 6.03 33.82
N GLU A 405 -21.62 5.58 34.57
CA GLU A 405 -20.25 6.04 34.39
C GLU A 405 -19.49 4.97 33.60
N VAL A 406 -18.97 5.36 32.43
CA VAL A 406 -18.24 4.47 31.52
C VAL A 406 -16.80 4.96 31.42
N GLY A 407 -15.85 4.06 31.63
CA GLY A 407 -14.42 4.34 31.52
C GLY A 407 -13.78 3.56 30.37
N VAL A 408 -13.02 4.27 29.54
CA VAL A 408 -12.04 3.69 28.60
C VAL A 408 -10.65 4.02 29.12
N HIS A 409 -9.84 3.00 29.34
CA HIS A 409 -8.52 3.11 29.96
C HIS A 409 -7.46 2.60 28.98
N ILE A 410 -6.69 3.52 28.39
CA ILE A 410 -5.67 3.20 27.40
C ILE A 410 -4.30 3.08 28.08
N ALA A 411 -3.49 2.11 27.68
CA ALA A 411 -2.12 1.94 28.15
C ALA A 411 -1.33 3.26 28.04
N ASP A 412 -0.67 3.69 29.13
CA ASP A 412 0.08 4.95 29.14
C ASP A 412 1.50 4.78 28.58
N VAL A 413 1.58 4.48 27.28
CA VAL A 413 2.86 4.31 26.56
C VAL A 413 3.72 5.58 26.64
N SER A 414 3.09 6.77 26.72
CA SER A 414 3.77 8.07 26.85
C SER A 414 4.70 8.15 28.07
N TYR A 415 4.40 7.39 29.13
CA TYR A 415 5.26 7.31 30.31
C TYR A 415 6.59 6.59 30.03
N PHE A 416 6.56 5.56 29.16
CA PHE A 416 7.70 4.69 28.87
C PHE A 416 8.51 5.10 27.64
N VAL A 417 7.95 5.92 26.76
CA VAL A 417 8.58 6.36 25.51
C VAL A 417 8.79 7.87 25.54
N PRO A 418 9.94 8.35 26.06
CA PRO A 418 10.22 9.78 26.10
C PRO A 418 10.42 10.34 24.69
N GLU A 419 9.76 11.47 24.40
CA GLU A 419 9.90 12.18 23.12
C GLU A 419 11.36 12.50 22.80
N GLY A 420 11.78 12.25 21.57
CA GLY A 420 13.13 12.48 21.06
C GLY A 420 14.17 11.42 21.46
N SER A 421 13.79 10.42 22.27
CA SER A 421 14.64 9.25 22.57
C SER A 421 14.87 8.37 21.33
N ASP A 422 15.86 7.47 21.38
CA ASP A 422 16.07 6.54 20.27
C ASP A 422 14.93 5.52 20.14
N LEU A 423 14.26 5.21 21.25
CA LEU A 423 13.03 4.41 21.28
C LEU A 423 11.87 5.12 20.57
N ASP A 424 11.69 6.42 20.80
CA ASP A 424 10.67 7.22 20.12
C ASP A 424 10.94 7.31 18.61
N LYS A 425 12.19 7.56 18.20
CA LYS A 425 12.55 7.61 16.77
C LYS A 425 12.26 6.30 16.06
N VAL A 426 12.63 5.15 16.63
CA VAL A 426 12.34 3.86 15.98
C VAL A 426 10.85 3.56 15.97
N ALA A 427 10.10 3.96 17.00
CA ALA A 427 8.64 3.84 17.02
C ALA A 427 8.01 4.68 15.89
N ALA A 428 8.47 5.92 15.72
CA ALA A 428 8.03 6.81 14.64
C ALA A 428 8.42 6.29 13.24
N GLU A 429 9.61 5.68 13.10
CA GLU A 429 10.06 5.06 11.85
C GLU A 429 9.23 3.82 11.47
N ARG A 430 8.91 2.97 12.46
CA ARG A 430 8.05 1.79 12.25
C ARG A 430 6.57 2.17 12.09
N ALA A 431 6.14 3.26 12.72
CA ALA A 431 4.81 3.84 12.75
C ALA A 431 3.69 2.96 13.33
N THR A 432 3.67 1.66 13.03
CA THR A 432 2.68 0.70 13.51
C THR A 432 3.29 -0.69 13.65
N SER A 433 2.73 -1.51 14.52
CA SER A 433 2.97 -2.96 14.51
C SER A 433 2.37 -3.55 13.23
N VAL A 434 3.02 -4.58 12.67
CA VAL A 434 2.54 -5.29 11.48
C VAL A 434 2.13 -6.71 11.87
N TYR A 435 0.83 -6.98 11.81
CA TYR A 435 0.25 -8.28 12.11
C TYR A 435 0.24 -9.15 10.85
N LEU A 436 0.98 -10.25 10.89
CA LEU A 436 0.94 -11.33 9.91
C LEU A 436 0.16 -12.52 10.48
N VAL A 437 -0.19 -13.48 9.63
CA VAL A 437 -0.95 -14.67 10.04
C VAL A 437 -0.24 -15.44 11.16
N GLN A 438 1.08 -15.63 11.03
CA GLN A 438 1.86 -16.46 11.95
C GLN A 438 2.71 -15.67 12.96
N LYS A 439 2.89 -14.36 12.78
CA LYS A 439 3.75 -13.53 13.64
C LYS A 439 3.36 -12.06 13.63
N VAL A 440 3.86 -11.32 14.62
CA VAL A 440 3.74 -9.86 14.68
C VAL A 440 5.14 -9.26 14.61
N VAL A 441 5.31 -8.24 13.78
CA VAL A 441 6.50 -7.37 13.78
C VAL A 441 6.16 -6.17 14.67
N PRO A 442 6.72 -6.06 15.88
CA PRO A 442 6.26 -5.09 16.86
C PRO A 442 6.84 -3.69 16.59
N MET A 443 6.03 -2.66 16.86
CA MET A 443 6.47 -1.26 16.83
C MET A 443 7.46 -0.94 17.96
N LEU A 444 7.20 -1.45 19.17
CA LEU A 444 8.02 -1.24 20.36
C LEU A 444 8.67 -2.56 20.82
N PRO A 445 9.71 -2.53 21.67
CA PRO A 445 10.28 -3.73 22.25
C PRO A 445 9.23 -4.55 23.01
N ARG A 446 9.31 -5.88 22.94
CA ARG A 446 8.35 -6.80 23.57
C ARG A 446 8.16 -6.57 25.08
N LEU A 447 9.21 -6.14 25.78
CA LEU A 447 9.11 -5.75 27.19
C LEU A 447 8.06 -4.66 27.42
N LEU A 448 7.92 -3.69 26.52
CA LEU A 448 6.85 -2.69 26.59
C LEU A 448 5.53 -3.26 26.10
N CYS A 449 5.50 -3.83 24.89
CA CYS A 449 4.27 -4.30 24.25
C CYS A 449 3.54 -5.36 25.04
N GLU A 450 4.23 -6.39 25.53
CA GLU A 450 3.61 -7.60 26.09
C GLU A 450 3.59 -7.60 27.62
N GLU A 451 4.48 -6.83 28.26
CA GLU A 451 4.64 -6.86 29.72
C GLU A 451 4.31 -5.54 30.41
N LEU A 452 5.00 -4.43 30.11
CA LEU A 452 4.91 -3.20 30.91
C LEU A 452 3.69 -2.37 30.56
N CYS A 453 3.46 -2.08 29.27
CA CYS A 453 2.32 -1.28 28.81
C CYS A 453 1.03 -2.09 28.75
N SER A 454 1.11 -3.35 28.30
CA SER A 454 -0.05 -4.25 28.20
C SER A 454 -0.83 -4.30 29.50
N LEU A 455 -2.15 -4.12 29.40
CA LEU A 455 -3.10 -4.06 30.52
C LEU A 455 -3.45 -5.46 31.06
N ASN A 456 -2.41 -6.28 31.22
CA ASN A 456 -2.47 -7.62 31.78
C ASN A 456 -3.25 -7.65 33.11
N PRO A 457 -4.10 -8.66 33.33
CA PRO A 457 -4.96 -8.72 34.50
C PRO A 457 -4.16 -8.95 35.80
N MET A 458 -4.76 -8.54 36.93
CA MET A 458 -4.25 -8.71 38.29
C MET A 458 -2.88 -8.05 38.52
N SER A 459 -2.61 -6.97 37.79
CA SER A 459 -1.37 -6.19 37.88
C SER A 459 -1.70 -4.70 37.81
N ASP A 460 -1.04 -3.89 38.64
CA ASP A 460 -1.21 -2.44 38.62
C ASP A 460 -0.59 -1.87 37.33
N LYS A 461 -1.36 -1.06 36.60
CA LYS A 461 -0.99 -0.51 35.29
C LYS A 461 -1.22 0.99 35.21
N LEU A 462 -0.26 1.68 34.59
CA LEU A 462 -0.38 3.09 34.26
C LEU A 462 -1.25 3.24 33.01
N THR A 463 -2.29 4.04 33.12
CA THR A 463 -3.20 4.32 32.00
C THR A 463 -3.45 5.82 31.84
N PHE A 464 -3.88 6.18 30.64
CA PHE A 464 -4.60 7.42 30.39
C PHE A 464 -6.06 7.05 30.18
N SER A 465 -6.96 7.66 30.96
CA SER A 465 -8.38 7.30 30.91
C SER A 465 -9.22 8.45 30.41
N VAL A 466 -10.29 8.06 29.72
CA VAL A 466 -11.45 8.89 29.45
C VAL A 466 -12.63 8.29 30.21
N ILE A 467 -13.30 9.10 31.00
CA ILE A 467 -14.44 8.68 31.81
C ILE A 467 -15.61 9.58 31.47
N TRP A 468 -16.74 8.98 31.09
CA TRP A 468 -17.96 9.69 30.78
C TRP A 468 -19.05 9.37 31.79
N THR A 469 -19.92 10.35 32.03
CA THR A 469 -21.27 10.08 32.54
C THR A 469 -22.23 10.05 31.36
N LEU A 470 -22.91 8.93 31.14
CA LEU A 470 -23.81 8.70 30.02
C LEU A 470 -25.26 8.50 30.52
N THR A 471 -26.24 9.02 29.79
CA THR A 471 -27.63 8.57 29.97
C THR A 471 -27.78 7.11 29.52
N PRO A 472 -28.87 6.41 29.88
CA PRO A 472 -29.16 5.09 29.34
C PRO A 472 -29.12 5.05 27.81
N GLU A 473 -29.51 6.13 27.12
CA GLU A 473 -29.49 6.26 25.66
C GLU A 473 -28.10 6.54 25.06
N GLY A 474 -27.03 6.53 25.85
CA GLY A 474 -25.67 6.80 25.40
C GLY A 474 -25.36 8.28 25.19
N LYS A 475 -26.18 9.20 25.71
CA LYS A 475 -25.90 10.64 25.61
C LYS A 475 -24.87 11.06 26.66
N ILE A 476 -23.78 11.69 26.22
CA ILE A 476 -22.76 12.26 27.10
C ILE A 476 -23.35 13.43 27.92
N LEU A 477 -23.26 13.30 29.24
CA LEU A 477 -23.62 14.33 30.22
C LEU A 477 -22.39 15.05 30.77
N ASP A 478 -21.30 14.32 31.00
CA ASP A 478 -20.03 14.82 31.51
C ASP A 478 -18.87 14.00 30.94
N GLU A 479 -17.69 14.60 30.82
CA GLU A 479 -16.47 13.96 30.32
C GLU A 479 -15.26 14.36 31.17
N TRP A 480 -14.41 13.39 31.45
CA TRP A 480 -13.16 13.58 32.20
C TRP A 480 -12.01 12.86 31.51
N PHE A 481 -10.87 13.55 31.41
CA PHE A 481 -9.62 13.03 30.85
C PHE A 481 -8.52 13.12 31.90
N GLY A 482 -7.72 12.07 32.04
CA GLY A 482 -6.54 12.15 32.87
C GLY A 482 -5.79 10.85 33.06
N ARG A 483 -4.58 10.98 33.60
CA ARG A 483 -3.72 9.85 33.95
C ARG A 483 -4.21 9.13 35.21
N THR A 484 -4.25 7.83 35.13
CA THR A 484 -4.83 6.92 36.13
C THR A 484 -3.90 5.75 36.42
N ILE A 485 -4.22 5.02 37.47
CA ILE A 485 -3.65 3.69 37.76
C ILE A 485 -4.82 2.72 37.89
N ILE A 486 -4.80 1.63 37.14
CA ILE A 486 -5.84 0.59 37.14
C ILE A 486 -5.24 -0.76 37.55
N CYS A 487 -6.10 -1.72 37.88
CA CYS A 487 -5.73 -3.12 38.01
C CYS A 487 -6.83 -3.93 37.33
N SER A 488 -6.59 -4.38 36.09
CA SER A 488 -7.61 -5.13 35.33
C SER A 488 -7.97 -6.41 36.09
N CYS A 489 -9.25 -6.65 36.36
CA CYS A 489 -9.70 -7.79 37.14
C CYS A 489 -9.70 -9.08 36.31
N THR A 490 -9.78 -9.01 34.98
CA THR A 490 -9.74 -10.16 34.09
C THR A 490 -9.43 -9.77 32.64
N LYS A 491 -8.92 -10.73 31.85
CA LYS A 491 -8.75 -10.64 30.39
C LYS A 491 -9.84 -11.47 29.72
N LEU A 492 -10.90 -10.83 29.22
CA LEU A 492 -11.95 -11.51 28.46
C LEU A 492 -11.50 -11.70 27.02
N SER A 493 -12.03 -12.76 26.39
CA SER A 493 -12.02 -12.85 24.93
C SER A 493 -13.35 -12.37 24.39
N TYR A 494 -13.45 -12.11 23.09
CA TYR A 494 -14.73 -11.78 22.47
C TYR A 494 -15.79 -12.86 22.73
N GLU A 495 -15.42 -14.14 22.69
CA GLU A 495 -16.34 -15.24 22.98
C GLU A 495 -16.85 -15.22 24.43
N HIS A 496 -15.97 -14.90 25.39
CA HIS A 496 -16.38 -14.74 26.79
C HIS A 496 -17.34 -13.56 26.96
N ALA A 497 -17.01 -12.41 26.38
CA ALA A 497 -17.84 -11.21 26.47
C ALA A 497 -19.20 -11.40 25.79
N GLN A 498 -19.22 -12.03 24.62
CA GLN A 498 -20.44 -12.36 23.88
C GLN A 498 -21.33 -13.32 24.68
N SER A 499 -20.75 -14.37 25.26
CA SER A 499 -21.50 -15.31 26.11
C SER A 499 -22.17 -14.63 27.30
N MET A 500 -21.52 -13.61 27.90
CA MET A 500 -22.14 -12.80 28.96
C MET A 500 -23.32 -11.97 28.45
N ILE A 501 -23.21 -11.38 27.25
CA ILE A 501 -24.29 -10.57 26.66
C ILE A 501 -25.50 -11.44 26.31
N GLU A 502 -25.27 -12.62 25.73
CA GLU A 502 -26.33 -13.56 25.33
C GLU A 502 -27.05 -14.19 26.51
N SER A 503 -26.40 -14.28 27.67
CA SER A 503 -26.88 -14.98 28.85
C SER A 503 -27.04 -14.05 30.07
N PRO A 504 -27.78 -12.94 29.97
CA PRO A 504 -27.75 -11.83 30.94
C PRO A 504 -28.22 -12.21 32.35
N THR A 505 -29.00 -13.30 32.47
CA THR A 505 -29.54 -13.80 33.75
C THR A 505 -28.98 -15.16 34.15
N GLU A 506 -28.20 -15.81 33.29
CA GLU A 506 -27.66 -17.14 33.57
C GLU A 506 -26.23 -17.05 34.09
N LYS A 507 -25.95 -17.80 35.14
CA LYS A 507 -24.61 -17.87 35.70
C LYS A 507 -23.73 -18.75 34.80
N ILE A 508 -22.84 -18.11 34.05
CA ILE A 508 -21.82 -18.81 33.26
C ILE A 508 -20.92 -19.63 34.20
N PRO A 509 -20.68 -20.92 33.90
CA PRO A 509 -19.78 -21.75 34.69
C PRO A 509 -18.38 -21.14 34.79
N ALA A 510 -17.81 -21.07 35.99
CA ALA A 510 -16.47 -20.50 36.22
C ALA A 510 -15.33 -21.20 35.45
N LYS A 511 -15.56 -22.40 34.90
CA LYS A 511 -14.59 -23.11 34.05
C LYS A 511 -14.54 -22.59 32.61
N GLU A 512 -15.60 -21.91 32.18
CA GLU A 512 -15.75 -21.31 30.84
C GLU A 512 -15.35 -19.84 30.84
N LEU A 513 -14.99 -19.29 32.01
CA LEU A 513 -14.51 -17.93 32.16
C LEU A 513 -12.99 -17.93 32.44
N PRO A 514 -12.29 -16.87 32.01
CA PRO A 514 -10.90 -16.66 32.38
C PRO A 514 -10.77 -16.39 33.89
N PRO A 515 -9.54 -16.45 34.45
CA PRO A 515 -9.30 -16.08 35.83
C PRO A 515 -9.78 -14.65 36.13
N ILE A 516 -10.50 -14.47 37.24
CA ILE A 516 -10.97 -13.18 37.74
C ILE A 516 -10.28 -12.89 39.06
N SER A 517 -9.87 -11.63 39.25
CA SER A 517 -9.28 -11.13 40.49
C SER A 517 -10.17 -11.46 41.69
N PRO A 518 -9.59 -11.88 42.84
CA PRO A 518 -10.38 -12.19 44.04
C PRO A 518 -11.11 -10.98 44.63
N GLU A 519 -10.79 -9.76 44.19
CA GLU A 519 -11.45 -8.53 44.62
C GLU A 519 -12.82 -8.32 43.94
N HIS A 520 -13.09 -8.99 42.82
CA HIS A 520 -14.31 -8.88 42.04
C HIS A 520 -14.99 -10.24 41.85
N SER A 521 -16.32 -10.25 41.74
CA SER A 521 -17.06 -11.48 41.45
C SER A 521 -17.29 -11.66 39.95
N SER A 522 -17.51 -12.92 39.52
CA SER A 522 -17.92 -13.22 38.15
C SER A 522 -19.22 -12.51 37.76
N GLU A 523 -20.14 -12.34 38.71
CA GLU A 523 -21.41 -11.64 38.52
C GLU A 523 -21.20 -10.14 38.32
N GLU A 524 -20.24 -9.53 39.02
CA GLU A 524 -19.91 -8.11 38.87
C GLU A 524 -19.33 -7.82 37.49
N VAL A 525 -18.38 -8.64 37.03
CA VAL A 525 -17.80 -8.52 35.67
C VAL A 525 -18.86 -8.74 34.59
N HIS A 526 -19.72 -9.75 34.77
CA HIS A 526 -20.82 -10.03 33.86
C HIS A 526 -21.77 -8.83 33.76
N GLN A 527 -22.20 -8.28 34.90
CA GLN A 527 -23.09 -7.13 34.94
C GLN A 527 -22.44 -5.91 34.27
N ALA A 528 -21.17 -5.62 34.56
CA ALA A 528 -20.46 -4.51 33.95
C ALA A 528 -20.33 -4.66 32.43
N ASN A 529 -20.09 -5.88 31.93
CA ASN A 529 -20.03 -6.14 30.49
C ASN A 529 -21.42 -6.00 29.82
N ALA A 530 -22.48 -6.46 30.46
CA ALA A 530 -23.86 -6.31 29.97
C ALA A 530 -24.32 -4.83 29.98
N ASP A 531 -24.02 -4.09 31.04
CA ASP A 531 -24.34 -2.66 31.17
C ASP A 531 -23.61 -1.85 30.09
N LYS A 532 -22.34 -2.18 29.83
CA LYS A 532 -21.55 -1.60 28.73
C LYS A 532 -22.23 -1.84 27.37
N ASP A 533 -22.66 -3.07 27.09
CA ASP A 533 -23.32 -3.41 25.83
C ASP A 533 -24.63 -2.62 25.64
N GLY A 534 -25.44 -2.54 26.70
CA GLY A 534 -26.66 -1.74 26.72
C GLY A 534 -26.41 -0.25 26.43
N ALA A 535 -25.37 0.34 27.02
CA ALA A 535 -24.97 1.72 26.76
C ALA A 535 -24.47 1.96 25.33
N ALA A 536 -23.75 0.99 24.74
CA ALA A 536 -23.21 1.08 23.38
C ALA A 536 -24.27 0.90 22.28
N HIS A 537 -25.22 -0.02 22.44
CA HIS A 537 -26.22 -0.32 21.43
C HIS A 537 -27.10 0.89 21.06
N LEU A 538 -27.27 1.85 21.98
CA LEU A 538 -28.16 3.00 21.80
C LEU A 538 -27.55 4.13 20.96
N GLN A 539 -26.23 4.28 20.94
CA GLN A 539 -25.53 5.32 20.18
C GLN A 539 -25.22 4.93 18.71
N ALA A 540 -25.22 3.62 18.40
CA ALA A 540 -25.06 3.08 17.03
C ALA A 540 -26.21 3.47 16.10
N SER A 541 -27.40 3.69 16.66
CA SER A 541 -28.62 4.03 15.92
C SER A 541 -28.62 5.45 15.30
N HIS A 542 -27.59 6.26 15.55
CA HIS A 542 -27.56 7.69 15.19
C HIS A 542 -26.32 8.17 14.40
N SER A 543 -25.42 7.29 13.93
CA SER A 543 -24.17 7.72 13.27
C SER A 543 -23.94 7.05 11.91
N PRO A 544 -23.52 7.77 10.84
CA PRO A 544 -23.14 7.14 9.58
C PRO A 544 -21.79 6.43 9.70
N SER A 545 -21.72 5.23 9.12
CA SER A 545 -20.56 4.34 9.10
C SER A 545 -19.31 5.02 8.50
N ALA A 546 -18.26 5.19 9.30
CA ALA A 546 -16.90 5.47 8.82
C ALA A 546 -16.06 4.18 8.91
N GLU A 547 -15.58 3.68 7.78
CA GLU A 547 -14.66 2.54 7.69
C GLU A 547 -13.21 3.01 7.82
N ASP A 548 -12.58 2.61 8.91
CA ASP A 548 -11.13 2.60 9.15
C ASP A 548 -10.98 1.48 10.15
N ALA A 549 -10.09 0.54 9.84
CA ALA A 549 -9.80 -0.58 10.70
C ALA A 549 -8.90 -0.08 11.83
N GLU A 550 -9.27 -0.41 13.06
CA GLU A 550 -8.29 -0.56 14.13
C GLU A 550 -7.20 -1.56 13.67
N ALA A 551 -6.00 -1.49 14.23
CA ALA A 551 -4.88 -2.37 13.90
C ALA A 551 -5.11 -3.81 14.39
N GLN A 552 -6.23 -4.41 14.01
CA GLN A 552 -6.59 -5.79 14.32
C GLN A 552 -5.94 -6.72 13.28
N PRO A 553 -5.48 -7.91 13.70
CA PRO A 553 -4.94 -8.91 12.77
C PRO A 553 -6.01 -9.33 11.76
N SER A 554 -5.62 -9.44 10.49
CA SER A 554 -6.47 -10.02 9.45
C SER A 554 -6.71 -11.51 9.75
N THR A 555 -7.97 -11.92 9.92
CA THR A 555 -8.34 -13.32 10.18
C THR A 555 -8.25 -14.17 8.91
N GLU A 556 -7.81 -15.44 9.06
CA GLU A 556 -7.68 -16.43 7.98
C GLU A 556 -9.08 -16.89 7.53
N GLU A 557 -9.53 -16.48 6.33
CA GLU A 557 -10.64 -17.14 5.64
C GLU A 557 -10.08 -18.30 4.80
N ARG A 558 -10.26 -19.54 5.27
CA ARG A 558 -9.97 -20.73 4.46
C ARG A 558 -11.06 -20.95 3.39
N PRO A 559 -10.70 -21.42 2.18
CA PRO A 559 -11.67 -21.89 1.20
C PRO A 559 -12.44 -23.12 1.74
N PRO A 560 -13.70 -23.35 1.29
CA PRO A 560 -14.69 -24.13 2.01
C PRO A 560 -14.54 -25.63 1.73
N GLU A 561 -13.53 -26.28 2.29
CA GLU A 561 -13.47 -27.75 2.40
C GLU A 561 -12.80 -28.15 3.72
N THR A 562 -13.38 -27.78 4.85
CA THR A 562 -13.30 -28.47 6.15
C THR A 562 -14.18 -27.71 7.14
N GLN A 563 -15.15 -28.39 7.76
CA GLN A 563 -16.02 -27.80 8.77
C GLN A 563 -15.19 -27.28 9.96
N GLY A 564 -15.26 -25.96 10.13
CA GLY A 564 -14.51 -25.17 11.11
C GLY A 564 -14.63 -23.71 10.70
N VAL A 565 -15.87 -23.23 10.64
CA VAL A 565 -16.20 -21.85 10.29
C VAL A 565 -15.80 -21.00 11.49
N CYS A 566 -14.86 -20.06 11.32
CA CYS A 566 -14.97 -18.80 12.06
C CYS A 566 -16.13 -18.10 11.38
N ASP A 567 -17.35 -18.33 11.88
CA ASP A 567 -18.49 -17.56 11.46
C ASP A 567 -18.12 -16.11 11.76
N ARG A 568 -17.94 -15.31 10.69
CA ARG A 568 -18.12 -13.87 10.81
C ARG A 568 -19.62 -13.68 11.03
N ASP A 569 -20.03 -13.92 12.28
CA ASP A 569 -21.38 -13.64 12.71
C ASP A 569 -21.65 -12.15 12.45
N PRO A 570 -22.88 -11.75 12.09
CA PRO A 570 -23.30 -10.34 12.01
C PRO A 570 -22.93 -9.54 13.28
N ASP A 571 -22.64 -10.24 14.38
CA ASP A 571 -22.29 -9.70 15.70
C ASP A 571 -20.81 -9.36 15.89
N THR A 572 -19.86 -9.87 15.07
CA THR A 572 -18.48 -9.33 15.09
C THR A 572 -18.43 -7.93 14.50
N GLN A 573 -19.31 -7.64 13.53
CA GLN A 573 -19.55 -6.27 13.06
C GLN A 573 -20.24 -5.45 14.13
N LEU A 574 -21.15 -6.02 14.93
CA LEU A 574 -21.81 -5.31 16.03
C LEU A 574 -20.84 -5.01 17.19
N LEU A 575 -19.95 -5.92 17.57
CA LEU A 575 -18.89 -5.71 18.57
C LEU A 575 -17.85 -4.70 18.08
N ASN A 576 -17.39 -4.78 16.83
CA ASN A 576 -16.54 -3.74 16.25
C ASN A 576 -17.29 -2.41 16.04
N GLN A 577 -18.61 -2.42 15.84
CA GLN A 577 -19.45 -1.23 15.74
C GLN A 577 -19.79 -0.66 17.13
N GLN A 578 -19.85 -1.47 18.19
CA GLN A 578 -20.06 -1.11 19.59
C GLN A 578 -18.76 -0.61 20.23
N SER A 579 -17.61 -1.22 19.90
CA SER A 579 -16.29 -0.61 20.08
C SER A 579 -16.27 0.72 19.34
N ARG A 580 -16.58 0.82 18.04
CA ARG A 580 -16.67 2.13 17.31
C ARG A 580 -17.72 3.13 17.82
N VAL A 581 -18.65 2.73 18.67
CA VAL A 581 -19.72 3.60 19.18
C VAL A 581 -19.36 4.16 20.55
N LEU A 582 -18.68 3.39 21.40
CA LEU A 582 -18.00 3.91 22.60
C LEU A 582 -16.62 4.52 22.26
N GLU A 583 -15.99 4.07 21.18
CA GLU A 583 -14.81 4.61 20.50
C GLU A 583 -15.29 5.51 19.36
N ALA A 584 -15.86 6.66 19.68
CA ALA A 584 -16.01 7.70 18.67
C ALA A 584 -14.63 7.94 18.03
N LYS A 585 -14.45 7.50 16.78
CA LYS A 585 -13.24 7.70 15.99
C LYS A 585 -12.62 9.10 16.08
N PRO A 586 -13.38 10.21 16.09
CA PRO A 586 -12.76 11.53 16.27
C PRO A 586 -12.14 11.74 17.66
N GLN A 587 -12.51 10.94 18.67
CA GLN A 587 -12.10 11.09 20.07
C GLN A 587 -10.96 10.15 20.49
N LYS A 588 -10.80 8.97 19.89
CA LYS A 588 -9.56 8.17 20.00
C LYS A 588 -8.40 8.91 19.34
N GLU A 589 -8.62 9.52 18.16
CA GLU A 589 -7.67 10.48 17.58
C GLU A 589 -7.37 11.63 18.53
N GLN A 590 -8.35 12.14 19.27
CA GLN A 590 -8.16 13.25 20.21
C GLN A 590 -7.39 12.83 21.48
N ALA A 591 -7.65 11.64 22.04
CA ALA A 591 -6.91 11.10 23.17
C ALA A 591 -5.47 10.69 22.78
N THR A 592 -5.29 10.10 21.59
CA THR A 592 -3.98 9.81 21.02
C THR A 592 -3.23 11.10 20.66
N GLN A 593 -3.90 12.14 20.13
CA GLN A 593 -3.34 13.48 19.90
C GLN A 593 -3.03 14.27 21.18
N LEU A 594 -3.64 13.92 22.32
CA LEU A 594 -3.34 14.50 23.62
C LEU A 594 -2.22 13.73 24.35
N GLN A 595 -1.92 12.50 23.93
CA GLN A 595 -0.77 11.70 24.40
C GLN A 595 0.54 12.04 23.68
N VAL A 596 0.46 12.52 22.43
CA VAL A 596 1.57 13.15 21.66
C VAL A 596 1.64 14.64 21.99
#